data_AF-A0A1V3J6Z6-F1
#
_entry.id   AF-A0A1V3J6Z6-F1
#
_cell.length_a   1.000
_cell.length_b   1.000
_cell.length_c   1.000
_cell.angle_alpha   90.00
_cell.angle_beta   90.00
_cell.angle_gamma   90.00
#
_symmetry.space_group_name_H-M   'P 1'
#
loop_
_entity.id
_entity.type
_entity.pdbx_description
1 polymer ?
#
loop_
_entity_poly.entity_id
_entity_poly.type
_entity_poly.pdbx_seq_one_letter_code
_entity_poly.pdbx_strand_id
1 'polypeptide(L)'
;MKNKNLPPSPKFSALKLYLKPYIPRQKLRGALESYVADENVEADDILLLTDDTVFGSAKRGLVFTNKRFFYWDNNGSGYGSISDINAIDVEPGTLSHDIYFKYKGEENEWWHLNFTQARANDIKLLKKYLTEVVEQLQAENIEEDVKVEEEIVEQTQKEQAQFDEEQLRLEIRKQLILEEEKRKFEEEQKQKAQQQALIEIEPNNSVNTFVQPGLISQQLVKSRYIGTRINDDGSPEPRYLGEPIEEDQFNTGDISINAGNQDTQSSLISFLQNNSDGIIAKLKDSGLSLTASALQNDENIIRIAGFIYNFLPMPVRFFVSVNTLEQFLMNNRQWLINKLN
;
A
#
# COMPACT_ATOMS: atom_id res chain seq x y z
N MET A 1 12.25 14.50 1.73
CA MET A 1 11.13 14.45 2.68
C MET A 1 11.61 14.97 4.03
N LYS A 2 10.95 15.99 4.60
CA LYS A 2 11.24 16.46 5.96
C LYS A 2 11.03 15.28 6.92
N ASN A 3 11.93 15.06 7.88
CA ASN A 3 11.68 14.13 8.98
C ASN A 3 10.45 14.67 9.73
N LYS A 4 9.27 14.08 9.50
CA LYS A 4 8.07 14.42 10.26
C LYS A 4 8.31 13.97 11.70
N ASN A 5 8.47 14.95 12.59
CA ASN A 5 8.72 14.70 14.00
C ASN A 5 7.38 14.39 14.66
N LEU A 6 7.04 13.11 14.74
CA LEU A 6 5.95 12.64 15.59
C LEU A 6 6.20 13.02 17.06
N PRO A 7 5.15 13.13 17.89
CA PRO A 7 5.31 13.32 19.33
C PRO A 7 6.22 12.23 19.91
N PRO A 8 6.99 12.54 20.97
CA PRO A 8 7.93 11.59 21.55
C PRO A 8 7.21 10.31 22.01
N SER A 9 7.77 9.16 21.65
CA SER A 9 7.20 7.86 22.02
C SER A 9 7.05 7.73 23.54
N PRO A 10 5.85 7.43 24.06
CA PRO A 10 5.70 7.14 25.47
C PRO A 10 6.28 5.77 25.80
N LYS A 11 6.65 5.56 27.06
CA LYS A 11 7.23 4.28 27.49
C LYS A 11 6.12 3.26 27.77
N PHE A 12 5.95 2.30 26.85
CA PHE A 12 5.06 1.17 27.02
C PHE A 12 5.69 0.07 27.88
N SER A 13 4.85 -0.69 28.59
CA SER A 13 5.28 -1.76 29.47
C SER A 13 5.45 -3.11 28.77
N ALA A 14 4.63 -3.41 27.76
CA ALA A 14 4.66 -4.62 26.96
C ALA A 14 4.52 -4.36 25.45
N LEU A 15 3.69 -3.38 25.07
CA LEU A 15 3.50 -3.03 23.65
C LEU A 15 4.80 -2.53 23.02
N LYS A 16 5.11 -3.03 21.83
CA LYS A 16 6.28 -2.62 21.05
C LYS A 16 5.85 -1.59 20.00
N LEU A 17 6.23 -0.33 20.22
CA LEU A 17 6.03 0.77 19.29
C LEU A 17 7.38 1.20 18.69
N TYR A 18 7.44 1.35 17.38
CA TYR A 18 8.60 1.83 16.64
C TYR A 18 8.23 3.07 15.83
N LEU A 19 9.10 4.07 15.81
CA LEU A 19 8.89 5.33 15.11
C LEU A 19 10.05 5.60 14.14
N LYS A 20 9.74 6.27 13.02
CA LYS A 20 10.76 6.77 12.09
C LYS A 20 11.69 7.78 12.80
N PRO A 21 13.02 7.79 12.54
CA PRO A 21 13.77 6.95 11.60
C PRO A 21 14.22 5.59 12.19
N TYR A 22 13.80 5.24 13.40
CA TYR A 22 14.32 4.10 14.17
C TYR A 22 13.38 2.88 14.12
N ILE A 23 12.86 2.55 12.95
CA ILE A 23 12.06 1.33 12.76
C ILE A 23 12.99 0.20 12.25
N PRO A 24 13.10 -0.94 12.95
CA PRO A 24 13.97 -2.03 12.51
C PRO A 24 13.51 -2.58 11.16
N ARG A 25 14.45 -2.75 10.21
CA ARG A 25 14.16 -3.23 8.84
C ARG A 25 13.34 -4.51 8.78
N GLN A 26 13.61 -5.46 9.69
CA GLN A 26 12.87 -6.73 9.72
C GLN A 26 11.39 -6.52 10.09
N LYS A 27 11.09 -5.52 10.93
CA LYS A 27 9.71 -5.19 11.33
C LYS A 27 8.96 -4.52 10.18
N LEU A 28 9.61 -3.57 9.51
CA LEU A 28 9.07 -2.93 8.30
C LEU A 28 8.72 -3.98 7.25
N ARG A 29 9.66 -4.87 6.92
CA ARG A 29 9.43 -5.95 5.97
C ARG A 29 8.26 -6.85 6.39
N GLY A 30 8.20 -7.23 7.67
CA GLY A 30 7.11 -8.04 8.20
C GLY A 30 5.73 -7.40 8.01
N ALA A 31 5.61 -6.09 8.29
CA ALA A 31 4.36 -5.36 8.07
C ALA A 31 4.04 -5.19 6.58
N LEU A 32 5.03 -4.78 5.78
CA LEU A 32 4.90 -4.56 4.34
C LEU A 32 4.40 -5.80 3.60
N GLU A 33 5.02 -6.95 3.85
CA GLU A 33 4.65 -8.23 3.22
C GLU A 33 3.29 -8.77 3.70
N SER A 34 2.78 -8.29 4.84
CA SER A 34 1.61 -8.91 5.48
C SER A 34 0.33 -8.12 5.25
N TYR A 35 0.30 -6.81 5.49
CA TYR A 35 -0.94 -6.02 5.47
C TYR A 35 -0.83 -4.63 4.86
N VAL A 36 0.25 -4.37 4.12
CA VAL A 36 0.48 -3.09 3.43
C VAL A 36 0.80 -3.28 1.93
N ALA A 37 1.05 -4.52 1.48
CA ALA A 37 1.61 -4.84 0.16
C ALA A 37 0.84 -4.27 -1.03
N ASP A 38 -0.48 -4.18 -0.94
CA ASP A 38 -1.35 -3.86 -2.09
C ASP A 38 -1.50 -2.34 -2.36
N GLU A 39 -0.89 -1.49 -1.53
CA GLU A 39 -1.23 -0.05 -1.50
C GLU A 39 -0.06 0.87 -1.90
N ASN A 40 0.98 0.29 -2.54
CA ASN A 40 2.15 1.00 -3.06
C ASN A 40 2.83 1.92 -2.02
N VAL A 41 2.85 1.48 -0.77
CA VAL A 41 3.49 2.17 0.35
C VAL A 41 4.91 1.66 0.50
N GLU A 42 5.89 2.57 0.53
CA GLU A 42 7.29 2.21 0.73
C GLU A 42 7.66 2.21 2.22
N ALA A 43 8.77 1.54 2.54
CA ALA A 43 9.28 1.48 3.91
C ALA A 43 9.55 2.86 4.51
N ASP A 44 9.93 3.82 3.68
CA ASP A 44 10.20 5.19 4.09
C ASP A 44 8.92 6.00 4.35
N ASP A 45 7.75 5.58 3.87
CA ASP A 45 6.48 6.26 4.15
C ASP A 45 5.93 5.92 5.54
N ILE A 46 6.41 4.83 6.14
CA ILE A 46 5.99 4.38 7.47
C ILE A 46 6.57 5.29 8.54
N LEU A 47 5.69 5.96 9.28
CA LEU A 47 6.03 6.86 10.37
C LEU A 47 6.03 6.13 11.71
N LEU A 48 5.09 5.20 11.89
CA LEU A 48 4.84 4.49 13.14
C LEU A 48 4.42 3.04 12.86
N LEU A 49 4.92 2.12 13.67
CA LEU A 49 4.59 0.69 13.61
C LEU A 49 4.42 0.13 15.03
N THR A 50 3.30 -0.55 15.29
CA THR A 50 3.13 -1.41 16.47
C THR A 50 3.31 -2.87 16.10
N ASP A 51 3.93 -3.66 16.97
CA ASP A 51 4.10 -5.10 16.78
C ASP A 51 3.32 -5.87 17.84
N ASP A 52 2.19 -6.48 17.45
CA ASP A 52 1.38 -7.35 18.31
C ASP A 52 1.68 -8.84 18.10
N THR A 53 2.82 -9.20 17.51
CA THR A 53 3.16 -10.62 17.30
C THR A 53 3.89 -11.18 18.52
N VAL A 54 3.58 -12.42 18.89
CA VAL A 54 4.21 -13.13 20.02
C VAL A 54 5.74 -13.20 19.84
N PHE A 55 6.21 -13.53 18.63
CA PHE A 55 7.64 -13.65 18.32
C PHE A 55 8.28 -12.38 17.78
N GLY A 56 7.54 -11.27 17.72
CA GLY A 56 8.05 -10.02 17.19
C GLY A 56 8.42 -10.10 15.70
N SER A 57 7.58 -10.67 14.84
CA SER A 57 7.72 -10.57 13.39
C SER A 57 7.10 -9.31 12.80
N ALA A 58 6.27 -8.57 13.56
CA ALA A 58 5.47 -7.42 13.09
C ALA A 58 4.51 -7.72 11.92
N LYS A 59 4.23 -9.00 11.65
CA LYS A 59 3.21 -9.42 10.68
C LYS A 59 1.77 -9.14 11.15
N ARG A 60 1.60 -8.68 12.39
CA ARG A 60 0.34 -8.30 13.04
C ARG A 60 0.55 -7.03 13.85
N GLY A 61 -0.38 -6.10 13.80
CA GLY A 61 -0.28 -4.80 14.45
C GLY A 61 -0.91 -3.68 13.63
N LEU A 62 -0.32 -2.48 13.76
CA LEU A 62 -0.81 -1.21 13.23
C LEU A 62 0.36 -0.46 12.60
N VAL A 63 0.15 0.10 11.42
CA VAL A 63 1.09 0.98 10.70
C VAL A 63 0.41 2.29 10.40
N PHE A 64 1.13 3.40 10.57
CA PHE A 64 0.71 4.74 10.17
C PHE A 64 1.70 5.31 9.15
N THR A 65 1.15 5.88 8.08
CA THR A 65 1.84 6.77 7.15
C THR A 65 1.35 8.21 7.39
N ASN A 66 1.73 9.15 6.52
CA ASN A 66 1.20 10.51 6.57
C ASN A 66 -0.30 10.60 6.22
N LYS A 67 -0.80 9.68 5.38
CA LYS A 67 -2.14 9.75 4.79
C LYS A 67 -3.05 8.62 5.23
N ARG A 68 -2.49 7.45 5.57
CA ARG A 68 -3.28 6.24 5.86
C ARG A 68 -2.77 5.51 7.09
N PHE A 69 -3.61 4.66 7.62
CA PHE A 69 -3.22 3.62 8.54
C PHE A 69 -3.61 2.25 7.99
N PHE A 70 -2.88 1.23 8.41
CA PHE A 70 -3.06 -0.17 8.01
C PHE A 70 -2.98 -1.03 9.25
N TYR A 71 -3.75 -2.10 9.31
CA TYR A 71 -3.71 -3.00 10.44
C TYR A 71 -3.97 -4.44 10.05
N TRP A 72 -3.51 -5.35 10.92
CA TRP A 72 -3.88 -6.75 10.91
C TRP A 72 -3.96 -7.23 12.36
N ASP A 73 -5.07 -7.88 12.75
CA ASP A 73 -5.25 -8.66 13.98
C ASP A 73 -5.74 -10.11 13.74
N ASN A 74 -6.42 -10.71 14.73
CA ASN A 74 -7.02 -12.04 14.59
C ASN A 74 -8.32 -12.05 13.77
N ASN A 75 -8.93 -10.89 13.55
CA ASN A 75 -10.21 -10.74 12.85
C ASN A 75 -10.00 -10.41 11.36
N GLY A 76 -8.82 -9.92 10.98
CA GLY A 76 -8.45 -9.71 9.60
C GLY A 76 -7.47 -8.55 9.43
N SER A 77 -7.30 -8.10 8.19
CA SER A 77 -6.57 -6.88 7.87
C SER A 77 -7.52 -5.81 7.34
N GLY A 78 -7.11 -4.55 7.46
CA GLY A 78 -7.86 -3.41 6.98
C GLY A 78 -7.01 -2.15 6.92
N TYR A 79 -7.56 -1.10 6.33
CA TYR A 79 -6.91 0.19 6.23
C TYR A 79 -7.94 1.33 6.21
N GLY A 80 -7.47 2.55 6.45
CA GLY A 80 -8.27 3.76 6.41
C GLY A 80 -7.43 5.01 6.20
N SER A 81 -8.09 6.13 5.87
CA SER A 81 -7.42 7.43 5.77
C SER A 81 -7.25 8.06 7.15
N ILE A 82 -6.12 8.73 7.37
CA ILE A 82 -5.88 9.52 8.58
C ILE A 82 -6.86 10.71 8.67
N SER A 83 -7.25 11.30 7.53
CA SER A 83 -8.22 12.41 7.46
C SER A 83 -9.59 12.05 8.03
N ASP A 84 -9.95 10.78 7.92
CA ASP A 84 -11.29 10.27 8.18
C ASP A 84 -11.46 9.79 9.62
N ILE A 85 -10.37 9.74 10.39
CA ILE A 85 -10.42 9.44 11.82
C ILE A 85 -11.02 10.64 12.54
N ASN A 86 -12.20 10.46 13.14
CA ASN A 86 -12.85 11.45 13.98
C ASN A 86 -12.42 11.33 15.45
N ALA A 87 -12.34 10.11 15.95
CA ALA A 87 -11.96 9.83 17.33
C ALA A 87 -11.36 8.43 17.46
N ILE A 88 -10.58 8.24 18.52
CA ILE A 88 -10.00 6.95 18.88
C ILE A 88 -10.56 6.54 20.24
N ASP A 89 -11.04 5.32 20.36
CA ASP A 89 -11.47 4.75 21.64
C ASP A 89 -10.85 3.40 21.91
N VAL A 90 -10.89 2.96 23.17
CA VAL A 90 -10.34 1.66 23.58
C VAL A 90 -11.23 0.93 24.56
N GLU A 91 -11.29 -0.38 24.42
CA GLU A 91 -11.94 -1.29 25.36
C GLU A 91 -10.92 -2.31 25.88
N PRO A 92 -10.30 -2.07 27.06
CA PRO A 92 -9.37 -3.02 27.64
C PRO A 92 -10.11 -4.25 28.18
N GLY A 93 -10.01 -5.38 27.47
CA GLY A 93 -10.47 -6.69 27.97
C GLY A 93 -9.48 -7.38 28.91
N THR A 94 -9.74 -8.64 29.24
CA THR A 94 -8.90 -9.45 30.15
C THR A 94 -7.77 -10.19 29.43
N LEU A 95 -8.03 -10.68 28.22
CA LEU A 95 -7.08 -11.45 27.39
C LEU A 95 -6.60 -10.67 26.18
N SER A 96 -7.45 -9.79 25.66
CA SER A 96 -7.15 -8.92 24.54
C SER A 96 -7.78 -7.56 24.78
N HIS A 97 -7.34 -6.59 24.01
CA HIS A 97 -7.71 -5.20 24.19
C HIS A 97 -7.99 -4.59 22.83
N ASP A 98 -9.11 -3.89 22.74
CA ASP A 98 -9.60 -3.36 21.48
C ASP A 98 -9.26 -1.88 21.36
N ILE A 99 -8.88 -1.48 20.16
CA ILE A 99 -8.82 -0.08 19.73
C ILE A 99 -9.81 0.12 18.60
N TYR A 100 -10.50 1.24 18.63
CA TYR A 100 -11.49 1.62 17.65
C TYR A 100 -11.18 2.99 17.08
N PHE A 101 -11.19 3.11 15.75
CA PHE A 101 -11.11 4.38 15.05
C PHE A 101 -12.49 4.71 14.49
N LYS A 102 -13.11 5.81 14.97
CA LYS A 102 -14.41 6.29 14.50
C LYS A 102 -14.27 7.01 13.17
N TYR A 103 -15.17 6.72 12.24
CA TYR A 103 -15.26 7.41 10.95
C TYR A 103 -15.83 8.84 11.08
N LYS A 104 -15.42 9.76 10.20
CA LYS A 104 -16.07 11.05 9.99
C LYS A 104 -17.29 10.87 9.08
N GLY A 105 -18.50 10.92 9.66
CA GLY A 105 -19.73 11.07 8.89
C GLY A 105 -20.74 9.91 9.00
N GLU A 106 -20.40 8.83 9.69
CA GLU A 106 -21.32 7.71 9.94
C GLU A 106 -21.33 7.33 11.42
N GLU A 107 -22.52 7.24 12.02
CA GLU A 107 -22.65 7.09 13.48
C GLU A 107 -22.31 5.69 14.02
N ASN A 108 -22.10 4.68 13.16
CA ASN A 108 -21.96 3.28 13.59
C ASN A 108 -20.83 2.48 12.93
N GLU A 109 -19.98 3.09 12.10
CA GLU A 109 -18.85 2.39 11.48
C GLU A 109 -17.53 2.70 12.17
N TRP A 110 -16.76 1.65 12.42
CA TRP A 110 -15.51 1.69 13.17
C TRP A 110 -14.49 0.77 12.51
N TRP A 111 -13.28 1.28 12.34
CA TRP A 111 -12.15 0.36 12.19
C TRP A 111 -11.80 -0.19 13.56
N HIS A 112 -11.75 -1.51 13.64
CA HIS A 112 -11.56 -2.25 14.87
C HIS A 112 -10.31 -3.10 14.76
N LEU A 113 -9.43 -2.97 15.75
CA LEU A 113 -8.20 -3.74 15.86
C LEU A 113 -8.05 -4.28 17.29
N ASN A 114 -7.73 -5.57 17.39
CA ASN A 114 -7.49 -6.27 18.64
C ASN A 114 -6.00 -6.50 18.92
N PHE A 115 -5.57 -6.17 20.14
CA PHE A 115 -4.21 -6.43 20.64
C PHE A 115 -4.22 -7.53 21.69
N THR A 116 -3.33 -8.50 21.53
CA THR A 116 -3.20 -9.65 22.46
C THR A 116 -1.92 -9.61 23.28
N GLN A 117 -0.93 -8.82 22.86
CA GLN A 117 0.37 -8.73 23.53
C GLN A 117 0.52 -7.45 24.36
N ALA A 118 -0.32 -6.45 24.11
CA ALA A 118 -0.36 -5.22 24.90
C ALA A 118 -1.01 -5.46 26.27
N ARG A 119 -0.69 -4.61 27.25
CA ARG A 119 -1.40 -4.54 28.53
C ARG A 119 -2.49 -3.48 28.49
N ALA A 120 -3.47 -3.57 29.39
CA ALA A 120 -4.58 -2.63 29.48
C ALA A 120 -4.12 -1.16 29.60
N ASN A 121 -3.05 -0.91 30.37
CA ASN A 121 -2.47 0.43 30.51
C ASN A 121 -1.74 0.89 29.24
N ASP A 122 -1.09 -0.03 28.52
CA ASP A 122 -0.42 0.30 27.26
C ASP A 122 -1.44 0.73 26.21
N ILE A 123 -2.62 0.10 26.18
CA ILE A 123 -3.67 0.44 25.21
C ILE A 123 -4.31 1.79 25.51
N LYS A 124 -4.54 2.11 26.79
CA LYS A 124 -4.96 3.47 27.19
C LYS A 124 -3.93 4.53 26.81
N LEU A 125 -2.64 4.21 26.99
CA LEU A 125 -1.54 5.09 26.62
C LEU A 125 -1.42 5.23 25.10
N LEU A 126 -1.63 4.14 24.36
CA LEU A 126 -1.64 4.11 22.91
C LEU A 126 -2.77 4.97 22.35
N LYS A 127 -3.99 4.90 22.92
CA LYS A 127 -5.09 5.81 22.57
C LYS A 127 -4.65 7.26 22.64
N LYS A 128 -4.13 7.69 23.80
CA LYS A 128 -3.69 9.07 24.00
C LYS A 128 -2.65 9.47 22.96
N TYR A 129 -1.65 8.62 22.75
CA TYR A 129 -0.57 8.88 21.82
C TYR A 129 -1.04 8.96 20.36
N LEU A 130 -1.87 8.00 19.92
CA LEU A 130 -2.41 7.99 18.57
C LEU A 130 -3.34 9.18 18.32
N THR A 131 -4.09 9.65 19.32
CA THR A 131 -4.88 10.88 19.20
C THR A 131 -3.99 12.07 18.88
N GLU A 132 -2.90 12.28 19.63
CA GLU A 132 -1.92 13.35 19.37
C GLU A 132 -1.27 13.21 17.98
N VAL A 133 -0.93 11.99 17.57
CA VAL A 133 -0.37 11.71 16.24
C VAL A 133 -1.37 12.04 15.12
N VAL A 134 -2.63 11.61 15.25
CA VAL A 134 -3.68 11.87 14.25
C VAL A 134 -3.94 13.36 14.12
N GLU A 135 -4.08 14.07 15.24
CA GLU A 135 -4.29 15.53 15.24
C GLU A 135 -3.15 16.26 14.53
N GLN A 136 -1.89 15.89 14.82
CA GLN A 136 -0.74 16.48 14.15
C GLN A 136 -0.74 16.19 12.64
N LEU A 137 -0.97 14.93 12.23
CA LEU A 137 -0.98 14.56 10.82
C LEU A 137 -2.13 15.23 10.05
N GLN A 138 -3.30 15.37 10.66
CA GLN A 138 -4.43 16.08 10.06
C GLN A 138 -4.16 17.58 9.88
N ALA A 139 -3.58 18.24 10.90
CA ALA A 139 -3.21 19.65 10.80
C ALA A 139 -2.15 19.89 9.71
N GLU A 140 -1.15 19.03 9.60
CA GLU A 140 -0.12 19.12 8.57
C GLU A 140 -0.67 18.88 7.16
N ASN A 141 -1.59 17.94 6.98
CA ASN A 141 -2.21 17.69 5.67
C ASN A 141 -3.00 18.91 5.18
N ILE A 142 -3.69 19.63 6.09
CA ILE A 142 -4.36 20.89 5.76
C ILE A 142 -3.34 21.96 5.32
N GLU A 143 -2.21 22.09 6.01
CA GLU A 143 -1.16 23.05 5.59
C GLU A 143 -0.53 22.70 4.23
N GLU A 144 -0.35 21.41 3.93
CA GLU A 144 0.15 20.96 2.63
C GLU A 144 -0.85 21.32 1.51
N ASP A 145 -2.15 21.07 1.73
CA ASP A 145 -3.19 21.38 0.74
C ASP A 145 -3.31 22.88 0.46
N VAL A 146 -3.27 23.73 1.51
CA VAL A 146 -3.30 25.20 1.36
C VAL A 146 -2.10 25.71 0.56
N LYS A 147 -0.90 25.17 0.79
CA LYS A 147 0.31 25.59 0.04
C LYS A 147 0.22 25.24 -1.43
N VAL A 148 -0.33 24.07 -1.76
CA VAL A 148 -0.53 23.65 -3.15
C VAL A 148 -1.54 24.58 -3.84
N GLU A 149 -2.63 24.94 -3.18
CA GLU A 149 -3.59 25.92 -3.71
C GLU A 149 -2.94 27.29 -3.93
N GLU A 150 -2.15 27.78 -2.98
CA GLU A 150 -1.40 29.04 -3.11
C GLU A 150 -0.42 29.03 -4.29
N GLU A 151 0.35 27.94 -4.47
CA GLU A 151 1.29 27.78 -5.59
C GLU A 151 0.56 27.75 -6.95
N ILE A 152 -0.57 27.04 -7.06
CA ILE A 152 -1.39 27.00 -8.28
C ILE A 152 -1.93 28.39 -8.61
N VAL A 153 -2.42 29.13 -7.61
CA VAL A 153 -2.92 30.50 -7.81
C VAL A 153 -1.80 31.41 -8.28
N GLU A 154 -0.61 31.36 -7.67
CA GLU A 154 0.53 32.18 -8.07
C GLU A 154 0.99 31.86 -9.50
N GLN A 155 1.04 30.58 -9.87
CA GLN A 155 1.43 30.15 -11.21
C GLN A 155 0.41 30.59 -12.27
N THR A 156 -0.88 30.47 -11.98
CA THR A 156 -1.97 30.93 -12.87
C THR A 156 -1.91 32.44 -13.09
N GLN A 157 -1.63 33.22 -12.03
CA GLN A 157 -1.47 34.67 -12.15
C GLN A 157 -0.25 35.06 -13.00
N LYS A 158 0.87 34.34 -12.88
CA LYS A 158 2.07 34.55 -13.71
C LYS A 158 1.79 34.25 -15.18
N GLU A 159 1.11 33.15 -15.47
CA GLU A 159 0.73 32.77 -16.84
C GLU A 159 -0.24 33.79 -17.46
N GLN A 160 -1.23 34.26 -16.70
CA GLN A 160 -2.15 35.31 -17.17
C GLN A 160 -1.42 36.64 -17.44
N ALA A 161 -0.52 37.07 -16.56
CA ALA A 161 0.25 38.29 -16.75
C ALA A 161 1.18 38.22 -17.98
N GLN A 162 1.79 37.05 -18.23
CA GLN A 162 2.59 36.81 -19.43
C GLN A 162 1.74 36.86 -20.70
N PHE A 163 0.55 36.25 -20.66
CA PHE A 163 -0.39 36.29 -21.78
C PHE A 163 -0.84 37.72 -22.09
N ASP A 164 -1.20 38.49 -21.06
CA ASP A 164 -1.63 39.89 -21.21
C ASP A 164 -0.50 40.77 -21.80
N GLU A 165 0.75 40.56 -21.37
CA GLU A 165 1.92 41.25 -21.92
C GLU A 165 2.15 40.89 -23.41
N GLU A 166 2.00 39.62 -23.78
CA GLU A 166 2.14 39.16 -25.16
C GLU A 166 1.05 39.75 -26.07
N GLN A 167 -0.20 39.81 -25.60
CA GLN A 167 -1.30 40.45 -26.34
C GLN A 167 -1.03 41.94 -26.58
N LEU A 168 -0.53 42.65 -25.56
CA LEU A 168 -0.16 44.06 -25.70
C LEU A 168 0.96 44.25 -26.73
N ARG A 169 1.99 43.40 -26.71
CA ARG A 169 3.09 43.44 -27.70
C ARG A 169 2.61 43.19 -29.12
N LEU A 170 1.69 42.23 -29.30
CA LEU A 170 1.04 41.95 -30.58
C LEU A 170 0.25 43.15 -31.10
N GLU A 171 -0.50 43.81 -30.22
CA GLU A 171 -1.30 44.99 -30.58
C GLU A 171 -0.40 46.17 -30.98
N ILE A 172 0.65 46.45 -30.21
CA ILE A 172 1.66 47.47 -30.56
C ILE A 172 2.28 47.15 -31.94
N ARG A 173 2.62 45.89 -32.21
CA ARG A 173 3.20 45.48 -33.50
C ARG A 173 2.22 45.70 -34.65
N LYS A 174 0.94 45.40 -34.48
CA LYS A 174 -0.09 45.65 -35.50
C LYS A 174 -0.21 47.13 -35.82
N GLN A 175 -0.19 47.99 -34.79
CA GLN A 175 -0.26 49.45 -34.99
C GLN A 175 0.93 49.97 -35.78
N LEU A 176 2.15 49.52 -35.46
CA LEU A 176 3.36 49.91 -36.19
C LEU A 176 3.31 49.48 -37.67
N ILE A 177 2.85 48.26 -37.95
CA ILE A 177 2.68 47.78 -39.33
C ILE A 177 1.69 48.66 -40.09
N LEU A 178 0.54 48.96 -39.48
CA LEU A 178 -0.49 49.81 -40.09
C LEU A 178 0.03 51.22 -40.37
N GLU A 179 0.83 51.79 -39.47
CA GLU A 179 1.42 53.11 -39.64
C GLU A 179 2.47 53.12 -40.76
N GLU A 180 3.26 52.05 -40.88
CA GLU A 180 4.23 51.89 -41.96
C GLU A 180 3.52 51.72 -43.32
N GLU A 181 2.43 50.96 -43.39
CA GLU A 181 1.59 50.82 -44.59
C GLU A 181 0.95 52.15 -45.00
N LYS A 182 0.44 52.93 -44.05
CA LYS A 182 -0.07 54.28 -44.32
C LYS A 182 1.01 55.18 -44.90
N ARG A 183 2.22 55.16 -44.33
CA ARG A 183 3.34 55.97 -44.85
C ARG A 183 3.72 55.57 -46.27
N LYS A 184 3.80 54.26 -46.56
CA LYS A 184 4.07 53.74 -47.92
C LYS A 184 2.98 54.15 -48.90
N PHE A 185 1.71 54.06 -48.49
CA PHE A 185 0.59 54.48 -49.33
C PHE A 185 0.64 55.99 -49.62
N GLU A 186 0.92 56.84 -48.62
CA GLU A 186 1.08 58.28 -48.84
C GLU A 186 2.25 58.61 -49.76
N GLU A 187 3.39 57.92 -49.63
CA GLU A 187 4.53 58.04 -50.53
C GLU A 187 4.16 57.61 -51.96
N GLU A 188 3.44 56.50 -52.13
CA GLU A 188 2.98 56.02 -53.43
C GLU A 188 1.98 56.99 -54.08
N GLN A 189 1.05 57.55 -53.30
CA GLN A 189 0.12 58.58 -53.79
C GLN A 189 0.85 59.85 -54.23
N LYS A 190 1.87 60.29 -53.47
CA LYS A 190 2.73 61.41 -53.88
C LYS A 190 3.49 61.11 -55.18
N GLN A 191 4.02 59.91 -55.33
CA GLN A 191 4.69 59.48 -56.57
C GLN A 191 3.72 59.41 -57.76
N LYS A 192 2.52 58.86 -57.57
CA LYS A 192 1.48 58.82 -58.60
C LYS A 192 1.02 60.21 -59.01
N ALA A 193 0.85 61.13 -58.06
CA ALA A 193 0.54 62.53 -58.36
C ALA A 193 1.66 63.22 -59.15
N GLN A 194 2.93 62.95 -58.81
CA GLN A 194 4.08 63.43 -59.59
C GLN A 194 4.16 62.80 -60.98
N GLN A 195 3.88 61.51 -61.13
CA GLN A 195 3.84 60.84 -62.43
C GLN A 195 2.67 61.31 -63.28
N GLN A 196 1.48 61.52 -62.71
CA GLN A 196 0.34 62.10 -63.43
C GLN A 196 0.61 63.54 -63.90
N ALA A 197 1.34 64.33 -63.11
CA ALA A 197 1.84 65.63 -63.56
C ALA A 197 2.88 65.55 -64.70
N LEU A 198 3.62 64.43 -64.81
CA LEU A 198 4.50 64.15 -65.96
C LEU A 198 3.75 63.58 -67.18
N ILE A 199 2.67 62.82 -66.98
CA ILE A 199 1.90 62.12 -68.03
C ILE A 199 0.90 63.04 -68.77
N GLU A 200 0.66 64.28 -68.31
CA GLU A 200 0.04 65.31 -69.16
C GLU A 200 0.93 65.72 -70.37
N ILE A 201 2.13 65.15 -70.49
CA ILE A 201 3.01 65.24 -71.65
C ILE A 201 3.15 63.83 -72.27
N GLU A 202 2.38 63.59 -73.33
CA GLU A 202 2.40 62.46 -74.29
C GLU A 202 1.47 61.23 -74.08
N PRO A 203 0.74 60.79 -75.14
CA PRO A 203 -0.24 59.71 -75.05
C PRO A 203 0.24 58.32 -75.52
N ASN A 204 -0.37 57.31 -74.88
CA ASN A 204 -0.85 56.00 -75.37
C ASN A 204 0.08 55.05 -76.14
N ASN A 205 0.29 53.84 -75.59
CA ASN A 205 -0.24 52.62 -76.22
C ASN A 205 -0.28 51.37 -75.31
N SER A 206 -1.27 50.53 -75.60
CA SER A 206 -1.77 49.31 -74.92
C SER A 206 -0.91 48.04 -75.06
N VAL A 207 -1.18 47.00 -74.25
CA VAL A 207 -1.82 45.70 -74.66
C VAL A 207 -1.77 44.63 -73.53
N ASN A 208 -2.88 43.90 -73.39
CA ASN A 208 -3.21 42.72 -72.57
C ASN A 208 -2.35 41.46 -72.83
N THR A 209 -2.24 40.55 -71.84
CA THR A 209 -2.62 39.11 -72.03
C THR A 209 -2.77 38.30 -70.72
N PHE A 210 -3.71 37.35 -70.76
CA PHE A 210 -4.21 36.43 -69.72
C PHE A 210 -3.67 35.00 -69.93
N VAL A 211 -3.38 34.21 -68.87
CA VAL A 211 -3.27 32.73 -68.94
C VAL A 211 -3.67 32.06 -67.59
N GLN A 212 -4.51 31.01 -67.65
CA GLN A 212 -4.82 30.02 -66.58
C GLN A 212 -4.12 28.67 -66.87
N PRO A 213 -3.88 27.82 -65.85
CA PRO A 213 -4.51 26.46 -65.82
C PRO A 213 -4.84 26.03 -64.36
N GLY A 214 -5.55 24.97 -63.97
CA GLY A 214 -6.06 23.72 -64.56
C GLY A 214 -6.08 22.65 -63.43
N LEU A 215 -7.24 22.02 -63.18
CA LEU A 215 -7.52 21.03 -62.10
C LEU A 215 -7.18 19.58 -62.50
N ILE A 216 -6.79 18.72 -61.55
CA ILE A 216 -6.85 17.24 -61.64
C ILE A 216 -7.43 16.63 -60.35
N SER A 217 -8.16 15.53 -60.53
CA SER A 217 -9.15 14.85 -59.69
C SER A 217 -8.67 13.49 -59.15
N GLN A 218 -9.19 13.07 -57.97
CA GLN A 218 -9.59 11.70 -57.52
C GLN A 218 -8.53 10.55 -57.53
N GLN A 219 -8.54 9.46 -56.73
CA GLN A 219 -9.57 8.72 -55.99
C GLN A 219 -8.91 7.61 -55.10
N LEU A 220 -9.51 7.31 -53.93
CA LEU A 220 -9.82 6.01 -53.26
C LEU A 220 -8.83 4.79 -53.26
N VAL A 221 -8.66 4.11 -52.09
CA VAL A 221 -9.26 2.79 -51.69
C VAL A 221 -8.66 2.20 -50.37
N LYS A 222 -9.59 1.87 -49.44
CA LYS A 222 -9.74 0.80 -48.40
C LYS A 222 -8.58 0.02 -47.71
N SER A 223 -8.58 0.15 -46.37
CA SER A 223 -8.87 -0.82 -45.26
C SER A 223 -8.09 -2.14 -44.96
N ARG A 224 -7.73 -2.22 -43.65
CA ARG A 224 -7.67 -3.33 -42.65
C ARG A 224 -6.56 -4.38 -42.70
N TYR A 225 -5.83 -4.51 -41.59
CA TYR A 225 -5.59 -5.78 -40.88
C TYR A 225 -5.28 -5.52 -39.39
N ILE A 226 -5.96 -6.28 -38.51
CA ILE A 226 -5.69 -6.45 -37.06
C ILE A 226 -5.44 -7.96 -36.89
N GLY A 227 -4.38 -8.35 -36.18
CA GLY A 227 -4.07 -9.76 -35.92
C GLY A 227 -3.61 -9.97 -34.48
N THR A 228 -4.22 -10.95 -33.81
CA THR A 228 -3.72 -11.61 -32.60
C THR A 228 -3.02 -12.91 -33.01
N ARG A 229 -1.91 -13.24 -32.34
CA ARG A 229 -1.06 -14.40 -32.63
C ARG A 229 -1.69 -15.70 -32.12
N ILE A 230 -1.59 -16.75 -32.94
CA ILE A 230 -1.90 -18.15 -32.66
C ILE A 230 -0.56 -18.91 -32.66
N ASN A 231 -0.36 -19.86 -31.76
CA ASN A 231 0.81 -20.76 -31.77
C ASN A 231 0.61 -21.91 -32.76
N ASP A 232 1.72 -22.44 -33.28
CA ASP A 232 1.80 -23.30 -34.47
C ASP A 232 1.12 -24.70 -34.39
N ASP A 233 0.41 -25.05 -33.31
CA ASP A 233 -0.27 -26.34 -33.17
C ASP A 233 -1.76 -26.27 -32.76
N GLY A 234 -2.34 -25.06 -32.63
CA GLY A 234 -3.79 -24.88 -32.70
C GLY A 234 -4.65 -25.47 -31.56
N SER A 235 -4.13 -25.64 -30.34
CA SER A 235 -4.97 -26.05 -29.19
C SER A 235 -4.97 -25.04 -28.01
N PRO A 236 -6.11 -24.84 -27.32
CA PRO A 236 -6.19 -24.00 -26.12
C PRO A 236 -5.83 -24.78 -24.84
N GLU A 237 -5.02 -24.19 -23.95
CA GLU A 237 -4.66 -24.77 -22.65
C GLU A 237 -5.82 -24.70 -21.64
N PRO A 238 -6.13 -25.80 -20.92
CA PRO A 238 -7.00 -25.77 -19.74
C PRO A 238 -6.21 -25.56 -18.43
N ARG A 239 -6.84 -24.82 -17.50
CA ARG A 239 -6.40 -24.63 -16.11
C ARG A 239 -6.61 -25.91 -15.30
N TYR A 240 -5.60 -26.34 -14.55
CA TYR A 240 -5.65 -27.49 -13.65
C TYR A 240 -6.12 -27.08 -12.23
N LEU A 241 -7.13 -27.80 -11.72
CA LEU A 241 -7.57 -27.88 -10.32
C LEU A 241 -7.08 -29.23 -9.77
N GLY A 242 -6.55 -29.24 -8.54
CA GLY A 242 -6.05 -30.46 -7.88
C GLY A 242 -7.16 -31.27 -7.20
N GLU A 243 -6.99 -32.59 -7.18
CA GLU A 243 -7.78 -33.56 -6.41
C GLU A 243 -6.96 -34.13 -5.22
N PRO A 244 -7.63 -34.69 -4.19
CA PRO A 244 -7.03 -35.02 -2.90
C PRO A 244 -6.36 -36.41 -2.89
N ILE A 245 -5.45 -36.63 -1.94
CA ILE A 245 -4.76 -37.93 -1.72
C ILE A 245 -5.31 -38.57 -0.44
N GLU A 246 -5.57 -39.88 -0.53
CA GLU A 246 -6.11 -40.77 0.52
C GLU A 246 -5.10 -41.11 1.63
N GLU A 247 -5.64 -41.42 2.82
CA GLU A 247 -4.94 -41.77 4.06
C GLU A 247 -4.35 -43.19 4.02
N ASP A 248 -3.07 -43.34 4.37
CA ASP A 248 -2.45 -44.62 4.71
C ASP A 248 -2.16 -44.72 6.21
N GLN A 249 -2.54 -45.86 6.79
CA GLN A 249 -2.47 -46.19 8.22
C GLN A 249 -1.04 -46.47 8.68
N PHE A 250 -0.61 -45.86 9.79
CA PHE A 250 0.55 -46.33 10.57
C PHE A 250 0.27 -46.34 12.07
N ASN A 251 0.56 -47.50 12.67
CA ASN A 251 0.25 -47.89 14.04
C ASN A 251 1.29 -47.35 15.05
N THR A 252 0.77 -47.01 16.22
CA THR A 252 1.34 -46.31 17.38
C THR A 252 2.31 -47.16 18.20
N GLY A 253 3.47 -46.61 18.59
CA GLY A 253 4.46 -47.32 19.41
C GLY A 253 5.25 -46.51 20.44
N ASP A 254 5.53 -45.22 20.25
CA ASP A 254 6.53 -44.51 21.09
C ASP A 254 6.04 -43.18 21.67
N ILE A 255 5.02 -43.22 22.56
CA ILE A 255 4.72 -42.11 23.47
C ILE A 255 4.72 -42.67 24.90
N SER A 256 5.75 -42.36 25.67
CA SER A 256 5.89 -42.80 27.06
C SER A 256 5.14 -41.82 27.98
N ILE A 257 4.20 -42.35 28.79
CA ILE A 257 3.32 -41.56 29.65
C ILE A 257 3.97 -41.43 31.05
N ASN A 258 4.30 -40.21 31.47
CA ASN A 258 4.68 -39.93 32.86
C ASN A 258 3.50 -39.32 33.62
N ALA A 259 3.30 -39.80 34.86
CA ALA A 259 2.11 -39.63 35.68
C ALA A 259 1.74 -38.15 35.94
N GLY A 260 0.77 -37.65 35.17
CA GLY A 260 0.03 -36.41 35.39
C GLY A 260 -1.30 -36.48 34.63
N ASN A 261 -2.42 -36.31 35.35
CA ASN A 261 -3.83 -36.32 34.92
C ASN A 261 -4.13 -36.96 33.53
N GLN A 262 -4.36 -38.28 33.51
CA GLN A 262 -4.41 -39.13 32.31
C GLN A 262 -5.39 -38.66 31.22
N ASP A 263 -6.52 -38.05 31.60
CA ASP A 263 -7.56 -37.59 30.65
C ASP A 263 -7.14 -36.35 29.84
N THR A 264 -6.30 -35.50 30.41
CA THR A 264 -5.80 -34.29 29.72
C THR A 264 -4.72 -34.63 28.72
N GLN A 265 -3.88 -35.63 29.03
CA GLN A 265 -2.84 -36.09 28.11
C GLN A 265 -3.42 -36.94 26.99
N SER A 266 -4.42 -37.79 27.24
CA SER A 266 -5.06 -38.59 26.20
C SER A 266 -5.72 -37.72 25.12
N SER A 267 -6.39 -36.64 25.51
CA SER A 267 -7.02 -35.69 24.58
C SER A 267 -5.99 -34.93 23.74
N LEU A 268 -4.89 -34.48 24.36
CA LEU A 268 -3.79 -33.82 23.65
C LEU A 268 -3.10 -34.77 22.66
N ILE A 269 -2.78 -35.99 23.10
CA ILE A 269 -2.13 -37.00 22.28
C ILE A 269 -3.01 -37.34 21.08
N SER A 270 -4.30 -37.58 21.31
CA SER A 270 -5.25 -37.91 20.25
C SER A 270 -5.36 -36.77 19.23
N PHE A 271 -5.40 -35.52 19.70
CA PHE A 271 -5.41 -34.37 18.82
C PHE A 271 -4.13 -34.30 17.96
N LEU A 272 -2.95 -34.40 18.59
CA LEU A 272 -1.66 -34.28 17.89
C LEU A 272 -1.45 -35.42 16.88
N GLN A 273 -1.92 -36.63 17.19
CA GLN A 273 -1.85 -37.77 16.28
C GLN A 273 -2.77 -37.58 15.07
N ASN A 274 -4.05 -37.29 15.32
CA ASN A 274 -5.07 -37.15 14.28
C ASN A 274 -4.86 -35.93 13.38
N ASN A 275 -4.10 -34.93 13.85
CA ASN A 275 -3.83 -33.70 13.09
C ASN A 275 -2.35 -33.54 12.75
N SER A 276 -1.54 -34.61 12.89
CA SER A 276 -0.08 -34.52 12.76
C SER A 276 0.34 -33.91 11.42
N ASP A 277 -0.20 -34.40 10.29
CA ASP A 277 0.23 -33.95 8.96
C ASP A 277 -0.10 -32.47 8.71
N GLY A 278 -1.28 -32.00 9.15
CA GLY A 278 -1.66 -30.59 9.08
C GLY A 278 -0.81 -29.69 9.97
N ILE A 279 -0.43 -30.17 11.16
CA ILE A 279 0.50 -29.48 12.06
C ILE A 279 1.90 -29.40 11.42
N ILE A 280 2.39 -30.49 10.83
CA ILE A 280 3.69 -30.55 10.16
C ILE A 280 3.73 -29.61 8.95
N ALA A 281 2.67 -29.59 8.13
CA ALA A 281 2.59 -28.67 6.99
C ALA A 281 2.71 -27.20 7.45
N LYS A 282 1.93 -26.82 8.46
CA LYS A 282 1.98 -25.46 9.04
C LYS A 282 3.33 -25.14 9.67
N LEU A 283 3.99 -26.12 10.30
CA LEU A 283 5.34 -25.94 10.81
C LEU A 283 6.34 -25.68 9.68
N LYS A 284 6.27 -26.43 8.58
CA LYS A 284 7.12 -26.21 7.40
C LYS A 284 6.92 -24.80 6.82
N ASP A 285 5.67 -24.33 6.79
CA ASP A 285 5.32 -22.99 6.29
C ASP A 285 5.66 -21.85 7.28
N SER A 286 5.88 -22.17 8.56
CA SER A 286 6.15 -21.17 9.61
C SER A 286 7.54 -20.53 9.52
N GLY A 287 8.43 -21.05 8.68
CA GLY A 287 9.82 -20.61 8.59
C GLY A 287 10.69 -20.97 9.82
N LEU A 288 10.20 -21.85 10.71
CA LEU A 288 10.98 -22.39 11.82
C LEU A 288 12.07 -23.34 11.31
N SER A 289 13.20 -23.41 12.04
CA SER A 289 14.24 -24.39 11.74
C SER A 289 13.82 -25.77 12.25
N LEU A 290 13.45 -26.65 11.32
CA LEU A 290 12.92 -28.00 11.61
C LEU A 290 13.94 -29.12 11.35
N THR A 291 15.23 -28.78 11.24
CA THR A 291 16.29 -29.78 11.04
C THR A 291 16.45 -30.66 12.28
N ALA A 292 16.88 -31.92 12.11
CA ALA A 292 17.10 -32.83 13.24
C ALA A 292 18.02 -32.22 14.32
N SER A 293 19.07 -31.49 13.92
CA SER A 293 19.96 -30.77 14.84
C SER A 293 19.27 -29.60 15.55
N ALA A 294 18.35 -28.89 14.87
CA ALA A 294 17.59 -27.80 15.48
C ALA A 294 16.57 -28.33 16.50
N LEU A 295 15.98 -29.50 16.26
CA LEU A 295 15.01 -30.15 17.16
C LEU A 295 15.66 -30.76 18.42
N GLN A 296 16.98 -30.91 18.44
CA GLN A 296 17.70 -31.26 19.67
C GLN A 296 17.80 -30.10 20.66
N ASN A 297 17.60 -28.84 20.22
CA ASN A 297 17.67 -27.66 21.07
C ASN A 297 16.31 -27.38 21.74
N ASP A 298 16.30 -27.34 23.07
CA ASP A 298 15.14 -27.06 23.92
C ASP A 298 14.45 -25.72 23.57
N GLU A 299 15.20 -24.67 23.26
CA GLU A 299 14.63 -23.38 22.88
C GLU A 299 13.83 -23.45 21.58
N ASN A 300 14.27 -24.29 20.63
CA ASN A 300 13.53 -24.50 19.39
C ASN A 300 12.26 -25.32 19.64
N ILE A 301 12.33 -26.33 20.52
CA ILE A 301 11.16 -27.10 20.93
C ILE A 301 10.12 -26.21 21.64
N ILE A 302 10.55 -25.26 22.46
CA ILE A 302 9.66 -24.26 23.09
C ILE A 302 8.96 -23.40 22.03
N ARG A 303 9.70 -22.90 21.04
CA ARG A 303 9.11 -22.10 19.94
C ARG A 303 8.11 -22.91 19.13
N ILE A 304 8.43 -24.17 18.83
CA ILE A 304 7.53 -25.10 18.14
C ILE A 304 6.28 -25.38 18.99
N ALA A 305 6.43 -25.59 20.30
CA ALA A 305 5.30 -25.77 21.21
C ALA A 305 4.38 -24.55 21.20
N GLY A 306 4.91 -23.34 21.29
CA GLY A 306 4.14 -22.11 21.19
C GLY A 306 3.41 -21.98 19.85
N PHE A 307 4.05 -22.39 18.75
CA PHE A 307 3.42 -22.45 17.44
C PHE A 307 2.26 -23.45 17.41
N ILE A 308 2.49 -24.71 17.82
CA ILE A 308 1.46 -25.77 17.84
C ILE A 308 0.31 -25.39 18.77
N TYR A 309 0.59 -24.74 19.92
CA TYR A 309 -0.42 -24.28 20.85
C TYR A 309 -1.44 -23.35 20.19
N ASN A 310 -0.97 -22.46 19.31
CA ASN A 310 -1.80 -21.53 18.56
C ASN A 310 -2.69 -22.20 17.50
N PHE A 311 -2.54 -23.50 17.26
CA PHE A 311 -3.42 -24.30 16.39
C PHE A 311 -4.31 -25.27 17.17
N LEU A 312 -4.13 -25.39 18.48
CA LEU A 312 -5.01 -26.24 19.28
C LEU A 312 -6.44 -25.68 19.25
N PRO A 313 -7.48 -26.50 19.10
CA PRO A 313 -8.86 -26.07 19.28
C PRO A 313 -9.10 -25.54 20.69
N MET A 314 -10.04 -24.60 20.83
CA MET A 314 -10.40 -24.01 22.14
C MET A 314 -10.71 -25.05 23.23
N PRO A 315 -11.45 -26.15 22.97
CA PRO A 315 -11.68 -27.18 23.97
C PRO A 315 -10.38 -27.81 24.48
N VAL A 316 -9.36 -27.98 23.63
CA VAL A 316 -8.06 -28.54 24.02
C VAL A 316 -7.24 -27.53 24.80
N ARG A 317 -7.23 -26.24 24.38
CA ARG A 317 -6.52 -25.17 25.11
C ARG A 317 -7.06 -24.90 26.51
N PHE A 318 -8.31 -25.23 26.77
CA PHE A 318 -8.91 -25.08 28.10
C PHE A 318 -8.28 -26.02 29.13
N PHE A 319 -7.85 -27.22 28.72
CA PHE A 319 -7.27 -28.24 29.60
C PHE A 319 -5.76 -28.41 29.44
N VAL A 320 -5.18 -27.87 28.37
CA VAL A 320 -3.75 -27.95 28.08
C VAL A 320 -3.14 -26.56 28.14
N SER A 321 -2.15 -26.37 29.01
CA SER A 321 -1.35 -25.15 29.04
C SER A 321 -0.21 -25.22 28.02
N VAL A 322 0.34 -24.06 27.60
CA VAL A 322 1.53 -24.01 26.75
C VAL A 322 2.68 -24.80 27.38
N ASN A 323 2.91 -24.66 28.69
CA ASN A 323 3.94 -25.40 29.41
C ASN A 323 3.71 -26.93 29.39
N THR A 324 2.45 -27.37 29.46
CA THR A 324 2.11 -28.80 29.32
C THR A 324 2.51 -29.32 27.94
N LEU A 325 2.25 -28.54 26.88
CA LEU A 325 2.63 -28.88 25.52
C LEU A 325 4.15 -28.84 25.31
N GLU A 326 4.84 -27.84 25.87
CA GLU A 326 6.31 -27.76 25.85
C GLU A 326 6.94 -29.02 26.45
N GLN A 327 6.53 -29.38 27.68
CA GLN A 327 7.01 -30.58 28.36
C GLN A 327 6.66 -31.85 27.57
N PHE A 328 5.47 -31.92 26.98
CA PHE A 328 5.09 -33.05 26.14
C PHE A 328 6.03 -33.20 24.94
N LEU A 329 6.28 -32.13 24.19
CA LEU A 329 7.17 -32.17 23.01
C LEU A 329 8.62 -32.40 23.40
N MET A 330 9.07 -31.88 24.56
CA MET A 330 10.41 -32.13 25.08
C MET A 330 10.62 -33.60 25.44
N ASN A 331 9.61 -34.25 26.00
CA ASN A 331 9.66 -35.67 26.36
C ASN A 331 9.47 -36.60 25.15
N ASN A 332 8.86 -36.09 24.07
CA ASN A 332 8.57 -36.85 22.86
C ASN A 332 9.26 -36.27 21.61
N ARG A 333 10.47 -35.68 21.75
CA ARG A 333 11.17 -35.02 20.61
C ARG A 333 11.36 -35.93 19.41
N GLN A 334 11.58 -37.22 19.65
CA GLN A 334 11.76 -38.21 18.59
C GLN A 334 10.51 -38.36 17.72
N TRP A 335 9.32 -38.24 18.30
CA TRP A 335 8.08 -38.22 17.51
C TRP A 335 8.06 -37.08 16.49
N LEU A 336 8.50 -35.88 16.91
CA LEU A 336 8.56 -34.72 16.04
C LEU A 336 9.64 -34.86 14.96
N ILE A 337 10.82 -35.39 15.31
CA ILE A 337 11.91 -35.67 14.37
C ILE A 337 11.45 -36.68 13.31
N ASN A 338 10.80 -37.76 13.73
CA ASN A 338 10.33 -38.82 12.82
C ASN A 338 9.20 -38.36 11.89
N LYS A 339 8.40 -37.37 12.30
CA LYS A 339 7.32 -36.80 11.48
C LYS A 339 7.79 -35.69 10.53
N LEU A 340 8.99 -35.14 10.76
CA LEU A 340 9.55 -34.05 9.95
C LEU A 340 10.51 -34.53 8.86
N ASN A 341 11.14 -35.68 9.07
CA ASN A 341 11.85 -36.45 8.04
C ASN A 341 10.86 -37.23 7.18
#